data_AF-A0A1Q3DF29-F1
#
_entry.id   AF-A0A1Q3DF29-F1
#
_cell.length_a   1.000
_cell.length_b   1.000
_cell.length_c   1.000
_cell.angle_alpha   90.00
_cell.angle_beta   90.00
_cell.angle_gamma   90.00
#
_symmetry.space_group_name_H-M   'P 1'
#
loop_
_entity.id
_entity.type
_entity.pdbx_description
1 polymer ?
#
loop_
_entity_poly.entity_id
_entity_poly.type
_entity_poly.pdbx_seq_one_letter_code
_entity_poly.pdbx_strand_id
1 'polypeptide(L)'
;MELKLLGDFLQILLDVYKISRKNVKLIASITILPIFLHSIIFLFNIFSIKPLFADLIVKQSFLLITSPNTPEFLNLLMGVIHDIKNLVGVESIFLLAASVSSFLFSIATIFVTAITYGGKNISINDLLSRTIKTWRRPFVTWV
;
A
#
# COMPACT_ATOMS: atom_id res chain seq x y z
N MET A 1 0.35 27.82 31.19
CA MET A 1 -0.48 27.45 30.01
C MET A 1 -0.04 26.11 29.43
N GLU A 2 1.25 25.90 29.19
CA GLU A 2 1.79 24.66 28.59
C GLU A 2 1.62 23.40 29.45
N LEU A 3 1.80 23.48 30.77
CA LEU A 3 1.60 22.33 31.68
C LEU A 3 0.14 21.83 31.70
N LYS A 4 -0.82 22.72 31.47
CA LYS A 4 -2.25 22.37 31.40
C LYS A 4 -2.55 21.65 30.08
N LEU A 5 -2.04 22.18 28.97
CA LEU A 5 -2.10 21.53 27.65
C LEU A 5 -1.48 20.13 27.66
N LEU A 6 -0.33 19.97 28.33
CA LEU A 6 0.33 18.68 28.48
C LEU A 6 -0.51 17.69 29.30
N GLY A 7 -1.12 18.16 30.40
CA GLY A 7 -2.03 17.36 31.23
C GLY A 7 -3.27 16.90 30.47
N ASP A 8 -3.92 17.82 29.74
CA ASP A 8 -5.10 17.52 28.93
C ASP A 8 -4.76 16.52 27.81
N PHE A 9 -3.60 16.66 27.17
CA PHE A 9 -3.11 15.71 26.16
C PHE A 9 -2.85 14.32 26.73
N LEU A 10 -2.20 14.22 27.89
CA LEU A 10 -1.94 12.94 28.56
C LEU A 10 -3.23 12.25 28.99
N GLN A 11 -4.23 13.01 29.44
CA GLN A 11 -5.56 12.50 29.77
C GLN A 11 -6.23 11.85 28.56
N ILE A 12 -6.21 12.53 27.41
CA ILE A 12 -6.73 11.99 26.14
C ILE A 12 -6.00 10.70 25.76
N LEU A 13 -4.67 10.68 25.86
CA LEU A 13 -3.86 9.49 25.59
C LEU A 13 -4.21 8.31 26.50
N LEU A 14 -4.40 8.56 27.80
CA LEU A 14 -4.81 7.55 28.77
C LEU A 14 -6.20 6.99 28.47
N ASP A 15 -7.14 7.85 28.08
CA ASP A 15 -8.50 7.43 27.75
C ASP A 15 -8.55 6.64 26.44
N VAL A 16 -7.79 7.06 25.42
CA VAL A 16 -7.59 6.28 24.19
C VAL A 16 -6.94 4.93 24.49
N TYR A 17 -5.92 4.89 25.33
CA TYR A 17 -5.24 3.66 25.72
C TYR A 17 -6.20 2.69 26.44
N LYS A 18 -6.99 3.16 27.42
CA LYS A 18 -7.99 2.35 28.12
C LYS A 18 -9.04 1.77 27.17
N ILE A 19 -9.52 2.56 26.21
CA ILE A 19 -10.47 2.13 25.18
C ILE A 19 -9.82 1.08 24.27
N SER A 20 -8.57 1.30 23.85
CA SER A 20 -7.83 0.39 22.98
C SER A 20 -7.62 -1.00 23.62
N ARG A 21 -7.40 -1.03 24.95
CA ARG A 21 -7.10 -2.26 25.68
C ARG A 21 -8.27 -3.25 25.65
N LYS A 22 -9.52 -2.77 25.52
CA LYS A 22 -10.70 -3.63 25.37
C LYS A 22 -10.70 -4.45 24.08
N ASN A 23 -10.08 -3.91 23.01
CA ASN A 23 -10.01 -4.54 21.69
C ASN A 23 -8.56 -4.68 21.21
N VAL A 24 -7.60 -4.92 22.12
CA VAL A 24 -6.16 -4.88 21.83
C VAL A 24 -5.75 -5.80 20.69
N LYS A 25 -6.38 -6.99 20.59
CA LYS A 25 -6.12 -7.95 19.50
C LYS A 25 -6.50 -7.38 18.14
N LEU A 26 -7.67 -6.73 18.04
CA LEU A 26 -8.13 -6.11 16.80
C LEU A 26 -7.26 -4.94 16.40
N ILE A 27 -6.93 -4.06 17.34
CA ILE A 27 -6.10 -2.88 17.09
C ILE A 27 -4.69 -3.31 16.67
N ALA A 28 -4.13 -4.33 17.32
CA ALA A 28 -2.86 -4.93 16.90
C ALA A 28 -2.98 -5.52 15.49
N SER A 29 -4.04 -6.29 15.19
CA SER A 29 -4.24 -6.89 13.87
C SER A 29 -4.36 -5.84 12.75
N ILE A 30 -5.18 -4.79 12.92
CA ILE A 30 -5.33 -3.74 11.89
C ILE A 30 -4.09 -2.86 11.74
N THR A 31 -3.12 -2.94 12.65
CA THR A 31 -1.86 -2.19 12.58
C THR A 31 -0.77 -3.05 11.95
N ILE A 32 -0.59 -4.27 12.46
CA ILE A 32 0.47 -5.19 12.04
C ILE A 32 0.21 -5.72 10.63
N LEU A 33 -1.03 -6.09 10.32
CA LEU A 33 -1.38 -6.69 9.02
C LEU A 33 -1.10 -5.75 7.82
N PRO A 34 -1.50 -4.46 7.84
CA PRO A 34 -1.14 -3.53 6.77
C PRO A 34 0.36 -3.34 6.64
N ILE A 35 1.10 -3.23 7.75
CA ILE A 35 2.56 -3.10 7.73
C ILE A 35 3.17 -4.31 7.04
N PHE A 36 2.80 -5.52 7.49
CA PHE A 36 3.28 -6.77 6.91
C PHE A 36 2.97 -6.87 5.41
N LEU A 37 1.75 -6.53 5.01
CA LEU A 37 1.33 -6.61 3.61
C LEU A 37 2.06 -5.57 2.74
N HIS A 38 2.25 -4.34 3.22
CA HIS A 38 3.04 -3.33 2.51
C HIS A 38 4.51 -3.74 2.39
N SER A 39 5.09 -4.34 3.44
CA SER A 39 6.44 -4.90 3.37
C SER A 39 6.58 -5.99 2.32
N ILE A 40 5.59 -6.89 2.21
CA ILE A 40 5.55 -7.92 1.17
C ILE A 40 5.46 -7.30 -0.23
N ILE A 41 4.53 -6.36 -0.44
CA ILE A 41 4.37 -5.65 -1.72
C ILE A 41 5.68 -4.97 -2.13
N PHE A 42 6.32 -4.28 -1.19
CA PHE A 42 7.60 -3.62 -1.41
C PHE A 42 8.72 -4.60 -1.77
N LEU A 43 8.80 -5.73 -1.07
CA LEU A 43 9.79 -6.77 -1.34
C LEU A 43 9.62 -7.33 -2.76
N PHE A 44 8.40 -7.69 -3.14
CA PHE A 44 8.11 -8.19 -4.49
C PHE A 44 8.36 -7.15 -5.58
N ASN A 45 8.07 -5.87 -5.30
CA ASN A 45 8.40 -4.76 -6.18
C ASN A 45 9.91 -4.73 -6.47
N ILE A 46 10.75 -4.71 -5.41
CA ILE A 46 12.22 -4.71 -5.56
C ILE A 46 12.68 -5.91 -6.39
N PHE A 47 12.21 -7.11 -6.08
CA PHE A 47 12.61 -8.32 -6.80
C PHE A 47 12.18 -8.30 -8.27
N SER A 48 11.06 -7.67 -8.59
CA SER A 48 10.55 -7.57 -9.97
C SER A 48 11.27 -6.49 -10.78
N ILE A 49 11.57 -5.35 -10.16
CA ILE A 49 12.17 -4.19 -10.82
C ILE A 49 13.67 -4.37 -11.05
N LYS A 50 14.38 -4.99 -10.11
CA LYS A 50 15.84 -5.17 -10.19
C LYS A 50 16.34 -5.77 -11.52
N PRO A 51 15.80 -6.89 -12.03
CA PRO A 51 16.25 -7.46 -13.31
C PRO A 51 15.92 -6.55 -14.50
N LEU A 52 14.76 -5.88 -14.50
CA LEU A 52 14.35 -4.96 -15.56
C LEU A 52 15.28 -3.75 -15.65
N PHE A 53 15.66 -3.19 -14.49
CA PHE A 53 16.63 -2.09 -14.43
C PHE A 53 18.02 -2.52 -14.91
N ALA A 54 18.47 -3.72 -14.54
CA ALA A 54 19.76 -4.23 -14.97
C ALA A 54 19.81 -4.41 -16.50
N ASP A 55 18.78 -5.01 -17.09
CA ASP A 55 18.66 -5.20 -18.53
C ASP A 55 18.61 -3.86 -19.28
N LEU A 56 17.82 -2.91 -18.77
CA LEU A 56 17.73 -1.55 -19.30
C LEU A 56 19.10 -0.85 -19.33
N ILE A 57 19.85 -0.90 -18.21
CA ILE A 57 21.19 -0.30 -18.12
C ILE A 57 22.15 -0.93 -19.13
N VAL A 58 22.11 -2.26 -19.27
CA VAL A 58 22.96 -2.99 -20.23
C VAL A 58 22.63 -2.54 -21.65
N LYS A 59 21.36 -2.57 -22.06
CA LYS A 59 20.95 -2.16 -23.42
C LYS A 59 21.24 -0.70 -23.69
N GLN A 60 21.03 0.19 -22.71
CA GLN A 60 21.36 1.60 -22.83
C GLN A 60 22.86 1.83 -23.03
N SER A 61 23.71 1.08 -22.30
CA SER A 61 25.17 1.16 -22.44
C SER A 61 25.61 0.74 -23.83
N PHE A 62 25.04 -0.34 -24.39
CA PHE A 62 25.31 -0.75 -25.76
C PHE A 62 24.82 0.28 -26.78
N LEU A 63 23.64 0.86 -26.58
CA LEU A 63 23.07 1.86 -27.48
C LEU A 63 23.97 3.09 -27.65
N LEU A 64 24.72 3.48 -26.60
CA LEU A 64 25.67 4.61 -26.64
C LEU A 64 26.90 4.35 -27.52
N ILE A 65 27.28 3.09 -27.72
CA ILE A 65 28.48 2.71 -28.49
C ILE A 65 28.15 2.15 -29.89
N THR A 66 26.89 1.80 -30.15
CA THR A 66 26.43 1.31 -31.46
C THR A 66 26.17 2.45 -32.44
N SER A 67 26.56 2.27 -33.71
CA SER A 67 26.36 3.29 -34.75
C SER A 67 24.87 3.47 -35.13
N PRO A 68 24.36 4.71 -35.24
CA PRO A 68 22.92 5.01 -35.32
C PRO A 68 22.17 4.56 -36.58
N ASN A 69 22.86 4.01 -37.60
CA ASN A 69 22.26 3.56 -38.86
C ASN A 69 22.36 2.02 -39.06
N THR A 70 22.65 1.27 -37.99
CA THR A 70 22.69 -0.19 -38.06
C THR A 70 21.36 -0.81 -37.60
N PRO A 71 20.98 -1.99 -38.13
CA PRO A 71 19.85 -2.75 -37.61
C PRO A 71 19.98 -3.07 -36.11
N GLU A 72 21.21 -3.22 -35.63
CA GLU A 72 21.54 -3.47 -34.23
C GLU A 72 21.16 -2.29 -33.33
N PHE A 73 21.41 -1.05 -33.77
CA PHE A 73 20.98 0.15 -33.06
C PHE A 73 19.45 0.21 -32.92
N LEU A 74 18.72 -0.06 -34.00
CA LEU A 74 17.26 -0.09 -33.98
C LEU A 74 16.72 -1.18 -33.04
N ASN A 75 17.34 -2.37 -33.04
CA ASN A 75 16.96 -3.45 -32.14
C ASN A 75 17.20 -3.09 -30.66
N LEU A 76 18.34 -2.47 -30.34
CA LEU A 76 18.65 -1.98 -28.99
C LEU A 76 17.67 -0.90 -28.55
N LEU A 77 17.36 0.06 -29.42
CA LEU A 77 16.40 1.12 -29.14
C LEU A 77 15.00 0.57 -28.87
N MET A 78 14.52 -0.36 -29.69
CA MET A 78 13.25 -1.04 -29.45
C MET A 78 13.26 -1.83 -28.14
N GLY A 79 14.39 -2.49 -27.82
CA GLY A 79 14.59 -3.18 -26.55
C GLY A 79 14.48 -2.23 -25.34
N VAL A 80 15.15 -1.09 -25.38
CA VAL A 80 15.08 -0.05 -24.33
C VAL A 80 13.64 0.46 -24.16
N ILE A 81 12.94 0.76 -25.26
CA ILE A 81 11.54 1.20 -25.20
C ILE A 81 10.64 0.11 -24.59
N HIS A 82 10.87 -1.16 -24.93
CA HIS A 82 10.14 -2.28 -24.36
C HIS A 82 10.38 -2.41 -22.86
N ASP A 83 11.63 -2.31 -22.41
CA ASP A 83 11.98 -2.41 -21.00
C ASP A 83 11.39 -1.26 -20.18
N ILE A 84 11.40 -0.03 -20.70
CA ILE A 84 10.74 1.12 -20.06
C ILE A 84 9.24 0.87 -19.91
N LYS A 85 8.58 0.36 -20.96
CA LYS A 85 7.14 0.01 -20.90
C LYS A 85 6.88 -1.06 -19.85
N ASN A 86 7.71 -2.08 -19.78
CA ASN A 86 7.59 -3.15 -18.79
C ASN A 86 7.80 -2.62 -17.38
N LEU A 87 8.81 -1.78 -17.16
CA LEU A 87 9.10 -1.15 -15.88
C LEU A 87 7.91 -0.32 -15.39
N VAL A 88 7.36 0.55 -16.25
CA VAL A 88 6.17 1.35 -15.94
C VAL A 88 4.97 0.45 -15.64
N GLY A 89 4.76 -0.60 -16.42
CA GLY A 89 3.67 -1.56 -16.21
C GLY A 89 3.77 -2.26 -14.86
N VAL A 90 4.95 -2.80 -14.53
CA VAL A 90 5.21 -3.50 -13.27
C VAL A 90 5.05 -2.55 -12.08
N GLU A 91 5.67 -1.37 -12.13
CA GLU A 91 5.57 -0.37 -11.05
C GLU A 91 4.12 0.06 -10.82
N SER A 92 3.36 0.28 -11.92
CA SER A 92 1.93 0.64 -11.83
C SER A 92 1.09 -0.42 -11.13
N ILE A 93 1.37 -1.71 -11.37
CA ILE A 93 0.67 -2.81 -10.70
C ILE A 93 0.93 -2.79 -9.19
N PHE A 94 2.19 -2.62 -8.78
CA PHE A 94 2.54 -2.56 -7.35
C PHE A 94 1.98 -1.31 -6.66
N LEU A 95 2.03 -0.15 -7.32
CA LEU A 95 1.43 1.09 -6.81
C LEU A 95 -0.09 0.95 -6.65
N LEU A 96 -0.77 0.33 -7.61
CA LEU A 96 -2.19 0.07 -7.53
C LEU A 96 -2.51 -0.88 -6.37
N ALA A 97 -1.76 -1.98 -6.23
CA ALA A 97 -1.94 -2.93 -5.14
C ALA A 97 -1.73 -2.29 -3.76
N ALA A 98 -0.69 -1.46 -3.60
CA ALA A 98 -0.44 -0.71 -2.37
C ALA A 98 -1.56 0.28 -2.07
N SER A 99 -2.03 1.01 -3.09
CA SER A 99 -3.10 2.00 -2.95
C SER A 99 -4.42 1.36 -2.53
N VAL A 100 -4.82 0.27 -3.17
CA VAL A 100 -6.04 -0.49 -2.82
C VAL A 100 -5.94 -1.05 -1.41
N SER A 101 -4.80 -1.65 -1.05
CA SER A 101 -4.53 -2.13 0.30
C SER A 101 -4.69 -1.01 1.34
N SER A 102 -3.99 0.11 1.15
CA SER A 102 -4.04 1.26 2.04
C SER A 102 -5.46 1.80 2.23
N PHE A 103 -6.24 1.88 1.15
CA PHE A 103 -7.64 2.28 1.19
C PHE A 103 -8.50 1.33 2.03
N LEU A 104 -8.38 0.01 1.80
CA LEU A 104 -9.12 -1.00 2.56
C LEU A 104 -8.76 -0.98 4.06
N PHE A 105 -7.48 -0.83 4.39
CA PHE A 105 -7.02 -0.74 5.78
C PHE A 105 -7.44 0.57 6.46
N SER A 106 -7.54 1.66 5.71
CA SER A 106 -8.06 2.93 6.21
C SER A 106 -9.54 2.80 6.60
N ILE A 107 -10.35 2.18 5.75
CA ILE A 107 -11.77 1.87 6.06
C ILE A 107 -11.87 0.97 7.29
N ALA A 108 -11.07 -0.10 7.34
CA ALA A 108 -11.03 -1.02 8.47
C ALA A 108 -10.68 -0.30 9.78
N THR A 109 -9.70 0.60 9.73
CA THR A 109 -9.28 1.42 10.87
C THR A 109 -10.40 2.33 11.35
N ILE A 110 -11.09 3.04 10.45
CA ILE A 110 -12.24 3.88 10.77
C ILE A 110 -13.35 3.06 11.45
N PHE A 111 -13.65 1.86 10.95
CA PHE A 111 -14.65 1.00 11.59
C PHE A 111 -14.21 0.51 12.98
N VAL A 112 -12.96 0.06 13.14
CA VAL A 112 -12.48 -0.38 14.47
C VAL A 112 -12.52 0.77 15.45
N THR A 113 -12.04 1.96 15.09
CA THR A 113 -12.01 3.10 16.01
C THR A 113 -13.41 3.54 16.40
N ALA A 114 -14.33 3.66 15.44
CA ALA A 114 -15.73 4.02 15.71
C ALA A 114 -16.44 3.02 16.64
N ILE A 115 -16.24 1.72 16.40
CA ILE A 115 -16.90 0.66 17.19
C ILE A 115 -16.29 0.55 18.59
N THR A 116 -14.97 0.65 18.69
CA THR A 116 -14.24 0.63 19.98
C THR A 116 -14.65 1.83 20.84
N TYR A 117 -14.82 3.02 20.23
CA TYR A 117 -15.35 4.19 20.92
C TYR A 117 -16.81 4.00 21.38
N GLY A 118 -17.63 3.36 20.55
CA GLY A 118 -19.01 2.99 20.90
C GLY A 118 -19.17 1.87 21.94
N GLY A 119 -18.07 1.36 22.51
CA GLY A 119 -18.08 0.35 23.56
C GLY A 119 -18.54 -1.05 23.13
N LYS A 120 -18.65 -1.30 21.82
CA LYS A 120 -19.07 -2.60 21.27
C LYS A 120 -17.85 -3.44 20.92
N ASN A 121 -17.93 -4.75 21.16
CA ASN A 121 -16.95 -5.70 20.66
C ASN A 121 -17.42 -6.26 19.31
N ILE A 122 -16.53 -6.25 18.33
CA ILE A 122 -16.76 -6.74 16.96
C ILE A 122 -15.73 -7.84 16.67
N SER A 123 -16.09 -8.86 15.91
CA SER A 123 -15.12 -9.85 15.45
C SER A 123 -14.41 -9.37 14.17
N ILE A 124 -13.20 -9.87 13.92
CA ILE A 124 -12.43 -9.57 12.68
C ILE A 124 -13.26 -9.92 11.43
N ASN A 125 -14.04 -11.01 11.47
CA ASN A 125 -14.87 -11.44 10.35
C ASN A 125 -15.99 -10.45 10.03
N ASP A 126 -16.66 -9.91 11.04
CA ASP A 126 -17.68 -8.88 10.83
C ASP A 126 -17.04 -7.61 10.25
N LEU A 127 -15.84 -7.25 10.72
CA LEU A 127 -15.10 -6.10 10.22
C LEU A 127 -14.74 -6.23 8.74
N LEU A 128 -14.17 -7.37 8.34
CA LEU A 128 -13.87 -7.67 6.95
C LEU A 128 -15.13 -7.61 6.08
N SER A 129 -16.23 -8.18 6.57
CA SER A 129 -17.50 -8.18 5.84
C SER A 129 -18.02 -6.75 5.58
N ARG A 130 -17.89 -5.85 6.56
CA ARG A 130 -18.33 -4.45 6.45
C ARG A 130 -17.43 -3.65 5.52
N THR A 131 -16.12 -3.84 5.60
CA THR A 131 -15.16 -3.21 4.69
C THR A 131 -15.43 -3.62 3.24
N ILE A 132 -15.61 -4.92 2.98
CA ILE A 132 -15.92 -5.45 1.64
C ILE A 132 -17.27 -4.92 1.12
N LYS A 133 -18.32 -4.92 1.97
CA LYS A 133 -19.63 -4.38 1.59
C LYS A 133 -19.59 -2.89 1.26
N THR A 134 -18.80 -2.11 2.00
CA THR A 134 -18.62 -0.68 1.76
C THR A 134 -17.96 -0.43 0.41
N TRP A 135 -16.98 -1.25 0.05
CA TRP A 135 -16.35 -1.18 -1.26
C TRP A 135 -17.26 -1.63 -2.39
N ARG A 136 -18.09 -2.66 -2.16
CA ARG A 136 -19.04 -3.16 -3.17
C ARG A 136 -20.15 -2.16 -3.50
N ARG A 137 -20.62 -1.38 -2.50
CA ARG A 137 -21.74 -0.43 -2.68
C ARG A 137 -21.55 0.55 -3.85
N PRO A 138 -20.42 1.30 -3.94
CA PRO A 138 -20.14 2.19 -5.05
C PRO A 138 -20.23 1.52 -6.43
N PHE A 139 -19.82 0.26 -6.58
CA PHE A 139 -19.89 -0.46 -7.85
C PHE A 139 -21.27 -1.03 -8.17
N VAL A 140 -22.12 -1.24 -7.15
CA VAL A 140 -23.48 -1.78 -7.32
C VAL A 140 -24.51 -0.68 -7.51
N THR A 141 -24.32 0.50 -6.91
CA THR A 141 -25.27 1.62 -7.04
C THR A 141 -25.01 2.51 -8.26
N TRP A 142 -24.01 2.19 -9.08
CA TRP A 142 -23.71 2.87 -10.35
C TRP A 142 -24.30 2.15 -11.59
N VAL A 143 -25.15 1.16 -11.36
CA VAL A 143 -26.03 0.51 -12.36
C VAL A 143 -27.47 0.67 -11.87
#